data_AF-A0AAD8C2L0-F1
#
_entry.id   AF-A0AAD8C2L0-F1
#
_cell.length_a   1.000
_cell.length_b   1.000
_cell.length_c   1.000
_cell.angle_alpha   90.00
_cell.angle_beta   90.00
_cell.angle_gamma   90.00
#
_symmetry.space_group_name_H-M   'P 1'
#
loop_
_entity.id
_entity.type
_entity.pdbx_description
1 polymer ?
#
loop_
_entity_poly.entity_id
_entity_poly.type
_entity_poly.pdbx_seq_one_letter_code
_entity_poly.pdbx_strand_id
1 'polypeptide(L)'
;MHFEVRSVLMASDDMDSLLNLYMHFEVRSVLMASDDMDSLLNLYMHFEVRSVLMASDNMDSLLNLYMHFEVRSVVMASDDMDSLLNLYMQFEVRSVLMASDNMDSLLNLYMHFEVRSVLMASDNMDSLLNLYMHFKVRSVLMASDDMDSLQVSFKTFGMIFTKEKDVHER
;
A
#
# COMPACT_ATOMS: atom_id res chain seq x y z
N MET A 1 -9.65 27.85 12.20
CA MET A 1 -8.21 27.79 11.91
C MET A 1 -7.98 26.45 11.23
N HIS A 2 -7.63 26.45 9.95
CA HIS A 2 -7.29 25.22 9.22
C HIS A 2 -5.79 25.00 9.42
N PHE A 3 -5.41 23.89 10.04
CA PHE A 3 -4.02 23.47 10.10
C PHE A 3 -3.77 22.56 8.90
N GLU A 4 -2.58 22.65 8.30
CA GLU A 4 -2.16 21.80 7.19
C GLU A 4 -0.68 21.51 7.40
N VAL A 5 -0.29 20.23 7.32
CA VAL A 5 1.12 19.85 7.19
C VAL A 5 1.41 19.64 5.71
N ARG A 6 2.30 20.49 5.18
CA ARG A 6 2.68 20.40 3.77
C ARG A 6 3.45 19.14 3.44
N SER A 7 4.35 18.73 4.32
CA SER A 7 5.19 17.57 4.08
C SER A 7 5.82 17.07 5.37
N VAL A 8 5.89 15.75 5.52
CA VAL A 8 6.84 15.06 6.38
C VAL A 8 7.88 14.43 5.46
N LEU A 9 9.16 14.68 5.70
CA LEU A 9 10.27 14.18 4.89
C LEU A 9 11.30 13.52 5.81
N MET A 10 11.68 12.30 5.48
CA MET A 10 12.83 11.60 6.07
C MET A 10 13.70 11.06 4.94
N ALA A 11 14.99 11.37 4.99
CA ALA A 11 15.97 10.89 4.03
C ALA A 11 17.27 10.56 4.77
N SER A 12 17.81 9.36 4.51
CA SER A 12 19.05 8.84 5.08
C SER A 12 19.68 7.88 4.06
N ASP A 13 20.93 7.48 4.26
CA ASP A 13 21.51 6.39 3.47
C ASP A 13 20.95 5.06 4.01
N ASP A 14 21.07 4.87 5.34
CA ASP A 14 20.43 3.77 6.08
C ASP A 14 19.33 4.31 7.01
N MET A 15 18.15 3.69 6.99
CA MET A 15 17.02 4.11 7.81
C MET A 15 16.41 2.93 8.56
N ASP A 16 16.66 2.87 9.87
CA ASP A 16 15.84 2.13 10.84
C ASP A 16 14.93 3.14 11.55
N SER A 17 13.64 3.10 11.26
CA SER A 17 12.72 4.13 11.76
C SER A 17 11.35 3.60 12.19
N LEU A 18 10.90 4.14 13.32
CA LEU A 18 9.53 4.01 13.79
C LEU A 18 8.86 5.37 13.78
N LEU A 19 7.92 5.58 12.86
CA LEU A 19 7.16 6.82 12.75
C LEU A 19 5.69 6.56 13.05
N ASN A 20 5.21 7.16 14.14
CA ASN A 20 3.80 7.21 14.49
C ASN A 20 3.28 8.64 14.35
N LEU A 21 2.29 8.83 13.48
CA LEU A 21 1.72 10.15 13.22
C LEU A 21 0.22 10.14 13.52
N TYR A 22 -0.20 10.98 14.46
CA TYR A 22 -1.61 11.15 14.83
C TYR A 22 -2.01 12.59 14.55
N MET A 23 -2.80 12.83 13.50
CA MET A 23 -3.19 14.20 13.14
C MET A 23 -4.66 14.33 12.74
N HIS A 24 -5.25 15.43 13.16
CA HIS A 24 -6.63 15.82 12.87
C HIS A 24 -6.70 16.91 11.80
N PHE A 25 -5.73 16.95 10.89
CA PHE A 25 -5.67 17.94 9.83
C PHE A 25 -5.05 17.34 8.55
N GLU A 26 -5.15 18.08 7.46
CA GLU A 26 -4.67 17.63 6.14
C GLU A 26 -3.14 17.50 6.10
N VAL A 27 -2.67 16.41 5.50
CA VAL A 27 -1.26 16.23 5.11
C VAL A 27 -1.18 16.15 3.61
N ARG A 28 -0.37 17.01 3.04
CA ARG A 28 -0.16 16.96 1.59
C ARG A 28 0.82 15.85 1.20
N SER A 29 1.87 15.58 1.96
CA SER A 29 2.74 14.43 1.65
C SER A 29 3.48 13.86 2.85
N VAL A 30 3.68 12.55 2.85
CA VAL A 30 4.70 11.87 3.65
C VAL A 30 5.68 11.23 2.66
N LEU A 31 6.97 11.52 2.82
CA LEU A 31 8.03 11.00 1.95
C LEU A 31 9.15 10.41 2.80
N MET A 32 9.49 9.16 2.54
CA MET A 32 10.63 8.45 3.12
C MET A 32 11.49 7.93 1.99
N ALA A 33 12.79 8.22 2.04
CA ALA A 33 13.77 7.75 1.07
C ALA A 33 15.02 7.23 1.80
N SER A 34 15.50 6.05 1.42
CA SER A 34 16.77 5.50 1.89
C SER A 34 17.44 4.69 0.78
N ASP A 35 18.70 4.30 0.94
CA ASP A 35 19.24 3.20 0.13
C ASP A 35 18.73 1.88 0.76
N ASP A 36 18.96 1.71 2.06
CA ASP A 36 18.44 0.60 2.88
C ASP A 36 17.40 1.10 3.90
N MET A 37 16.16 0.58 3.83
CA MET A 37 15.06 0.99 4.71
C MET A 37 14.47 -0.19 5.47
N ASP A 38 14.56 -0.15 6.81
CA ASP A 38 13.74 -0.92 7.74
C ASP A 38 12.81 0.07 8.45
N SER A 39 11.51 0.00 8.16
CA SER A 39 10.59 1.00 8.70
C SER A 39 9.24 0.48 9.14
N LEU A 40 8.83 0.98 10.30
CA LEU A 40 7.46 0.88 10.79
C LEU A 40 6.80 2.25 10.76
N LEU A 41 5.87 2.44 9.83
CA LEU A 41 5.10 3.66 9.66
C LEU A 41 3.63 3.42 10.01
N ASN A 42 3.15 4.07 11.08
CA ASN A 42 1.73 4.11 11.43
C ASN A 42 1.18 5.53 11.28
N LEU A 43 0.25 5.72 10.36
CA LEU A 43 -0.45 6.99 10.18
C LEU A 43 -1.92 6.84 10.62
N TYR A 44 -2.31 7.65 11.59
CA TYR A 44 -3.69 7.77 12.05
C TYR A 44 -4.18 9.18 11.76
N MET A 45 -5.06 9.32 10.76
CA MET A 45 -5.50 10.63 10.31
C MET A 45 -7.01 10.74 10.16
N HIS A 46 -7.54 11.88 10.58
CA HIS A 46 -8.97 12.14 10.48
C HIS A 46 -9.41 12.80 9.17
N PHE A 47 -8.50 13.37 8.38
CA PHE A 47 -8.79 14.13 7.17
C PHE A 47 -8.10 13.51 5.95
N GLU A 48 -7.51 14.33 5.08
CA GLU A 48 -6.90 13.91 3.82
C GLU A 48 -5.39 13.71 3.97
N VAL A 49 -4.88 12.61 3.42
CA VAL A 49 -3.47 12.48 3.03
C VAL A 49 -3.42 12.44 1.52
N ARG A 50 -2.78 13.44 0.90
CA ARG A 50 -2.74 13.47 -0.55
C ARG A 50 -1.76 12.44 -1.12
N SER A 51 -0.61 12.21 -0.49
CA SER A 51 0.32 11.17 -0.94
C SER A 51 1.19 10.62 0.19
N VAL A 52 1.41 9.32 0.19
CA VAL A 52 2.49 8.64 0.92
C VAL A 52 3.43 8.04 -0.12
N LEU A 53 4.72 8.35 -0.02
CA LEU A 53 5.75 7.82 -0.91
C LEU A 53 6.90 7.24 -0.08
N MET A 54 7.24 5.99 -0.35
CA MET A 54 8.40 5.31 0.20
C MET A 54 9.25 4.81 -0.97
N ALA A 55 10.53 5.13 -0.96
CA ALA A 55 11.49 4.69 -1.97
C ALA A 55 12.75 4.17 -1.29
N SER A 56 13.22 3.00 -1.71
CA SER A 56 14.51 2.44 -1.28
C SER A 56 15.17 1.69 -2.44
N ASP A 57 16.43 1.30 -2.31
CA ASP A 57 16.98 0.22 -3.14
C ASP A 57 16.53 -1.12 -2.52
N ASN A 58 16.62 -1.23 -1.20
CA ASN A 58 16.17 -2.39 -0.43
C ASN A 58 15.24 -1.96 0.71
N MET A 59 14.03 -2.52 0.75
CA MET A 59 12.96 -2.09 1.65
C MET A 59 12.38 -3.28 2.40
N ASP A 60 12.51 -3.26 3.73
CA ASP A 60 11.67 -4.00 4.68
C ASP A 60 10.74 -3.00 5.36
N SER A 61 9.44 -3.12 5.13
CA SER A 61 8.51 -2.12 5.67
C SER A 61 7.16 -2.65 6.12
N LEU A 62 6.74 -2.14 7.26
CA LEU A 62 5.38 -2.27 7.76
C LEU A 62 4.69 -0.90 7.73
N LEU A 63 3.72 -0.76 6.83
CA LEU A 63 2.93 0.46 6.69
C LEU A 63 1.47 0.21 7.10
N ASN A 64 1.04 0.85 8.19
CA ASN A 64 -0.35 0.86 8.61
C ASN A 64 -0.95 2.26 8.43
N LEU A 65 -1.95 2.38 7.57
CA LEU A 65 -2.72 3.61 7.38
C LEU A 65 -4.13 3.42 7.92
N TYR A 66 -4.50 4.24 8.90
CA TYR A 66 -5.85 4.34 9.44
C TYR A 66 -6.40 5.73 9.15
N MET A 67 -7.34 5.82 8.20
CA MET A 67 -7.85 7.10 7.75
C MET A 67 -9.37 7.15 7.67
N HIS A 68 -9.92 8.29 8.10
CA HIS A 68 -11.36 8.53 8.04
C HIS A 68 -11.85 9.13 6.73
N PHE A 69 -11.02 9.81 5.93
CA PHE A 69 -11.48 10.46 4.69
C PHE A 69 -10.76 9.90 3.47
N GLU A 70 -9.76 10.59 2.95
CA GLU A 70 -9.23 10.31 1.62
C GLU A 70 -7.72 10.09 1.66
N VAL A 71 -7.26 9.05 0.97
CA VAL A 71 -5.88 8.94 0.50
C VAL A 71 -5.89 8.98 -1.01
N ARG A 72 -5.24 9.97 -1.62
CA ARG A 72 -5.19 9.97 -3.09
C ARG A 72 -4.21 8.93 -3.60
N SER A 73 -3.03 8.81 -2.98
CA SER A 73 -2.00 7.92 -3.48
C SER A 73 -1.13 7.36 -2.38
N VAL A 74 -0.86 6.06 -2.45
CA VAL A 74 0.23 5.38 -1.74
C VAL A 74 1.14 4.80 -2.81
N VAL A 75 2.43 5.12 -2.74
CA VAL A 75 3.46 4.64 -3.65
C VAL A 75 4.60 4.04 -2.85
N MET A 76 4.93 2.80 -3.15
CA MET A 76 6.13 2.13 -2.65
C MET A 76 6.95 1.67 -3.85
N ALA A 77 8.22 2.02 -3.87
CA ALA A 77 9.15 1.63 -4.92
C ALA A 77 10.45 1.12 -4.29
N SER A 78 10.92 -0.04 -4.74
CA SER A 78 12.19 -0.61 -4.34
C SER A 78 12.85 -1.35 -5.51
N ASP A 79 14.11 -1.76 -5.40
CA ASP A 79 14.63 -2.83 -6.26
C ASP A 79 14.27 -4.18 -5.62
N ASP A 80 14.50 -4.31 -4.31
CA ASP A 80 14.08 -5.44 -3.48
C ASP A 80 13.08 -4.96 -2.40
N MET A 81 11.89 -5.58 -2.36
CA MET A 81 10.81 -5.18 -1.44
C MET A 81 10.27 -6.39 -0.68
N ASP A 82 10.40 -6.35 0.65
CA ASP A 82 9.58 -7.10 1.61
C ASP A 82 8.64 -6.10 2.30
N SER A 83 7.33 -6.25 2.11
CA SER A 83 6.40 -5.27 2.66
C SER A 83 5.07 -5.83 3.13
N LEU A 84 4.62 -5.31 4.26
CA LEU A 84 3.27 -5.48 4.76
C LEU A 84 2.56 -4.12 4.77
N LEU A 85 1.57 -3.98 3.89
CA LEU A 85 0.75 -2.79 3.77
C LEU A 85 -0.68 -3.06 4.24
N ASN A 86 -1.08 -2.42 5.34
CA ASN A 86 -2.45 -2.45 5.85
C ASN A 86 -3.11 -1.09 5.69
N LEU A 87 -4.15 -1.02 4.85
CA LEU A 87 -4.97 0.19 4.69
C LEU A 87 -6.36 -0.03 5.28
N TYR A 88 -6.69 0.78 6.30
CA TYR A 88 -8.01 0.86 6.91
C TYR A 88 -8.62 2.22 6.63
N MET A 89 -9.60 2.24 5.72
CA MET A 89 -10.09 3.48 5.12
C MET A 89 -11.61 3.54 5.13
N GLN A 90 -12.15 4.66 5.61
CA GLN A 90 -13.61 4.83 5.59
C GLN A 90 -14.17 5.32 4.25
N PHE A 91 -13.50 6.20 3.51
CA PHE A 91 -14.05 6.75 2.26
C PHE A 91 -13.31 6.29 1.01
N GLU A 92 -12.21 6.94 0.63
CA GLU A 92 -11.65 6.75 -0.71
C GLU A 92 -10.13 6.53 -0.70
N VAL A 93 -9.70 5.54 -1.49
CA VAL A 93 -8.32 5.44 -1.99
C VAL A 93 -8.36 5.54 -3.50
N ARG A 94 -7.69 6.54 -4.08
CA ARG A 94 -7.64 6.60 -5.55
C ARG A 94 -6.65 5.60 -6.11
N SER A 95 -5.43 5.56 -5.60
CA SER A 95 -4.40 4.66 -6.11
C SER A 95 -3.50 4.09 -5.02
N VAL A 96 -3.24 2.79 -5.08
CA VAL A 96 -2.09 2.16 -4.45
C VAL A 96 -1.20 1.64 -5.57
N LEU A 97 0.10 1.99 -5.52
CA LEU A 97 1.10 1.53 -6.47
C LEU A 97 2.28 0.93 -5.69
N MET A 98 2.63 -0.30 -6.03
CA MET A 98 3.83 -0.96 -5.54
C MET A 98 4.62 -1.43 -6.76
N ALA A 99 5.90 -1.07 -6.81
CA ALA A 99 6.80 -1.46 -7.89
C ALA A 99 8.12 -1.95 -7.28
N SER A 100 8.59 -3.10 -7.75
CA SER A 100 9.89 -3.66 -7.37
C SER A 100 10.53 -4.42 -8.53
N ASP A 101 11.80 -4.77 -8.47
CA ASP A 101 12.32 -5.84 -9.32
C ASP A 101 11.92 -7.18 -8.68
N ASN A 102 12.22 -7.35 -7.38
CA ASN A 102 11.73 -8.47 -6.57
C ASN A 102 10.76 -8.00 -5.48
N MET A 103 9.58 -8.62 -5.41
CA MET A 103 8.55 -8.27 -4.45
C MET A 103 8.05 -9.50 -3.69
N ASP A 104 8.27 -9.50 -2.38
CA ASP A 104 7.48 -10.26 -1.40
C ASP A 104 6.54 -9.28 -0.70
N SER A 105 5.24 -9.42 -0.90
CA SER A 105 4.32 -8.46 -0.29
C SER A 105 2.97 -9.01 0.16
N LEU A 106 2.52 -8.47 1.28
CA LEU A 106 1.18 -8.67 1.79
C LEU A 106 0.44 -7.34 1.81
N LEU A 107 -0.60 -7.23 0.98
CA LEU A 107 -1.47 -6.08 0.91
C LEU A 107 -2.85 -6.41 1.49
N ASN A 108 -3.20 -5.79 2.62
CA ASN A 108 -4.53 -5.88 3.22
C ASN A 108 -5.26 -4.54 3.08
N LEU A 109 -6.37 -4.55 2.34
CA LEU A 109 -7.22 -3.38 2.16
C LEU A 109 -8.58 -3.61 2.81
N TYR A 110 -8.88 -2.83 3.84
CA TYR A 110 -10.16 -2.77 4.52
C TYR A 110 -10.83 -1.44 4.24
N MET A 111 -11.81 -1.46 3.34
CA MET A 111 -12.36 -0.25 2.74
C MET A 111 -13.89 -0.20 2.83
N HIS A 112 -14.42 0.91 3.34
CA HIS A 112 -15.87 1.08 3.43
C HIS A 112 -16.53 1.66 2.18
N PHE A 113 -15.82 2.29 1.23
CA PHE A 113 -16.44 2.90 0.05
C PHE A 113 -15.70 2.55 -1.26
N GLU A 114 -14.65 3.26 -1.66
CA GLU A 114 -14.10 3.10 -3.03
C GLU A 114 -12.58 2.98 -3.09
N VAL A 115 -12.09 1.96 -3.82
CA VAL A 115 -10.74 1.94 -4.39
C VAL A 115 -10.85 2.13 -5.91
N ARG A 116 -10.17 3.13 -6.48
CA ARG A 116 -10.16 3.25 -7.95
C ARG A 116 -9.15 2.28 -8.58
N SER A 117 -7.91 2.27 -8.10
CA SER A 117 -6.88 1.41 -8.66
C SER A 117 -5.91 0.87 -7.62
N VAL A 118 -5.61 -0.42 -7.71
CA VAL A 118 -4.41 -1.03 -7.11
C VAL A 118 -3.54 -1.52 -8.26
N LEU A 119 -2.27 -1.14 -8.26
CA LEU A 119 -1.28 -1.60 -9.23
C LEU A 119 -0.08 -2.18 -8.48
N MET A 120 0.28 -3.41 -8.82
CA MET A 120 1.50 -4.06 -8.35
C MET A 120 2.27 -4.52 -9.59
N ALA A 121 3.54 -4.15 -9.67
CA ALA A 121 4.41 -4.53 -10.77
C ALA A 121 5.73 -5.04 -10.19
N SER A 122 6.18 -6.21 -10.65
CA SER A 122 7.51 -6.73 -10.34
C SER A 122 8.10 -7.49 -11.52
N ASP A 123 9.40 -7.74 -11.53
CA ASP A 123 9.96 -8.77 -12.41
C ASP A 123 9.70 -10.16 -11.79
N ASN A 124 9.96 -10.31 -10.49
CA ASN A 124 9.59 -11.48 -9.70
C ASN A 124 8.65 -11.13 -8.54
N MET A 125 7.51 -11.82 -8.44
CA MET A 125 6.46 -11.52 -7.46
C MET A 125 6.00 -12.75 -6.69
N ASP A 126 6.13 -12.71 -5.37
CA ASP A 126 5.34 -13.49 -4.42
C ASP A 126 4.44 -12.50 -3.65
N SER A 127 3.12 -12.59 -3.84
CA SER A 127 2.24 -11.59 -3.23
C SER A 127 0.86 -12.11 -2.83
N LEU A 128 0.42 -11.66 -1.66
CA LEU A 128 -0.91 -11.91 -1.14
C LEU A 128 -1.69 -10.60 -1.06
N LEU A 129 -2.84 -10.55 -1.76
CA LEU A 129 -3.76 -9.43 -1.73
C LEU A 129 -5.09 -9.81 -1.07
N ASN A 130 -5.38 -9.22 0.08
CA ASN A 130 -6.67 -9.35 0.74
C ASN A 130 -7.49 -8.06 0.62
N LEU A 131 -8.65 -8.16 -0.01
CA LEU A 131 -9.59 -7.07 -0.23
C LEU A 131 -10.88 -7.31 0.55
N TYR A 132 -11.08 -6.55 1.61
CA TYR A 132 -12.30 -6.52 2.41
C TYR A 132 -13.03 -5.21 2.14
N MET A 133 -14.16 -5.28 1.43
CA MET A 133 -14.80 -4.08 0.92
C MET A 133 -16.30 -4.09 1.00
N HIS A 134 -16.88 -2.91 1.25
CA HIS A 134 -18.33 -2.77 1.33
C HIS A 134 -18.98 -2.33 0.01
N PHE A 135 -18.27 -1.59 -0.87
CA PHE A 135 -18.89 -1.04 -2.09
C PHE A 135 -18.13 -1.38 -3.38
N LYS A 136 -16.97 -0.76 -3.68
CA LYS A 136 -16.42 -0.84 -5.05
C LYS A 136 -14.89 -0.82 -5.17
N VAL A 137 -14.37 -1.74 -5.99
CA VAL A 137 -13.08 -1.61 -6.69
C VAL A 137 -13.36 -1.36 -8.16
N ARG A 138 -12.64 -0.42 -8.77
CA ARG A 138 -12.73 -0.21 -10.21
C ARG A 138 -11.69 -1.02 -10.99
N SER A 139 -10.46 -1.14 -10.49
CA SER A 139 -9.44 -1.98 -11.12
C SER A 139 -8.38 -2.44 -10.12
N VAL A 140 -7.92 -3.68 -10.28
CA VAL A 140 -6.70 -4.22 -9.69
C VAL A 140 -5.88 -4.75 -10.86
N LEU A 141 -4.63 -4.31 -10.97
CA LEU A 141 -3.68 -4.78 -11.97
C LEU A 141 -2.45 -5.31 -11.25
N MET A 142 -2.08 -6.55 -11.58
CA MET A 142 -0.84 -7.18 -11.15
C MET A 142 -0.11 -7.62 -12.41
N ALA A 143 1.14 -7.18 -12.54
CA ALA A 143 2.01 -7.53 -13.65
C ALA A 143 3.31 -8.09 -13.07
N SER A 144 3.67 -9.28 -13.53
CA SER A 144 4.98 -9.87 -13.23
C SER A 144 5.48 -10.66 -14.43
N ASP A 145 6.78 -10.62 -14.67
CA ASP A 145 7.43 -11.47 -15.67
C ASP A 145 7.48 -12.92 -15.16
N ASP A 146 7.86 -13.08 -13.89
CA ASP A 146 7.81 -14.33 -13.13
C ASP A 146 6.93 -14.14 -11.89
N MET A 147 5.94 -15.01 -11.69
CA MET A 147 5.04 -14.97 -10.54
C MET A 147 5.00 -16.32 -9.85
N ASP A 148 5.61 -16.37 -8.67
CA ASP A 148 5.70 -17.58 -7.86
C ASP A 148 4.35 -17.92 -7.22
N SER A 149 3.73 -16.93 -6.59
CA SER A 149 2.48 -17.10 -5.86
C SER A 149 1.64 -15.83 -5.87
N LEU A 150 0.34 -15.98 -6.17
CA LEU A 150 -0.63 -14.89 -6.11
C LEU A 150 -1.94 -15.40 -5.50
N GLN A 151 -2.31 -14.83 -4.35
CA GLN A 151 -3.60 -15.08 -3.75
C GLN A 151 -4.38 -13.76 -3.66
N VAL A 152 -5.61 -13.77 -4.20
CA VAL A 152 -6.52 -12.63 -4.12
C VAL A 152 -7.81 -13.04 -3.43
N SER A 153 -8.10 -12.42 -2.29
CA SER A 153 -9.33 -12.66 -1.53
C SER A 153 -10.24 -11.44 -1.61
N PHE A 154 -11.50 -11.65 -2.00
CA PHE A 154 -12.52 -10.60 -1.99
C PHE A 154 -13.61 -10.97 -1.00
N LYS A 155 -13.85 -10.09 -0.02
CA LYS A 155 -15.03 -10.17 0.83
C LYS A 155 -15.88 -8.92 0.62
N THR A 156 -16.84 -9.04 -0.28
CA THR A 156 -17.96 -8.11 -0.41
C THR A 156 -19.16 -8.68 0.35
N PHE A 157 -20.02 -7.84 0.92
CA PHE A 157 -21.30 -8.30 1.45
C PHE A 157 -22.15 -8.83 0.27
N GLY A 158 -22.03 -10.13 -0.06
CA GLY A 158 -22.90 -10.82 -1.03
C GLY A 158 -22.28 -11.73 -2.09
N MET A 159 -20.96 -11.87 -2.25
CA MET A 159 -20.37 -12.83 -3.21
C MET A 159 -18.88 -13.07 -2.95
N ILE A 160 -18.45 -14.34 -2.96
CA ILE A 160 -17.04 -14.77 -2.88
C ILE A 160 -16.62 -15.21 -4.29
N PHE A 161 -15.51 -14.66 -4.80
CA PHE A 161 -14.83 -15.16 -5.99
C PHE A 161 -13.42 -15.61 -5.58
N THR A 162 -13.17 -16.91 -5.63
CA THR A 162 -11.82 -17.49 -5.53
C THR A 162 -11.41 -17.96 -6.92
N LYS A 163 -10.29 -17.44 -7.43
CA LYS A 163 -9.63 -17.99 -8.62
C LYS A 163 -8.27 -18.53 -8.20
N GLU A 164 -8.24 -19.82 -7.88
CA GLU A 164 -7.01 -20.61 -7.91
C GLU A 164 -6.68 -20.89 -9.38
N LYS A 165 -5.43 -20.68 -9.79
CA LYS A 165 -4.97 -21.14 -11.10
C LYS A 165 -3.93 -22.21 -10.85
N ASP A 166 -4.34 -23.47 -11.03
CA ASP A 166 -3.41 -24.58 -11.23
C ASP A 166 -2.52 -24.27 -12.44
N VAL A 167 -1.24 -24.02 -12.20
CA VAL A 167 -0.22 -24.08 -13.26
C VAL A 167 0.31 -25.51 -13.26
N HIS A 168 -0.33 -26.34 -14.08
CA HIS A 168 0.25 -27.56 -14.60
C HIS A 168 1.13 -27.18 -15.78
N GLU A 169 2.44 -27.43 -15.71
CA GLU A 169 3.28 -27.57 -16.90
C GLU A 169 3.92 -28.95 -16.97
N ARG A 170 4.10 -29.37 -18.22
CA ARG A 170 4.35 -30.71 -18.74
C ARG A 170 5.82 -31.12 -18.66
#